data_AF-I1IXV0-F1
#
_entry.id   AF-I1IXV0-F1
#
_cell.length_a   1.000
_cell.length_b   1.000
_cell.length_c   1.000
_cell.angle_alpha   90.00
_cell.angle_beta   90.00
_cell.angle_gamma   90.00
#
_symmetry.space_group_name_H-M   'P 1'
#
loop_
_entity.id
_entity.type
_entity.pdbx_description
1 polymer ?
#
loop_
_entity_poly.entity_id
_entity_poly.type
_entity_poly.pdbx_seq_one_letter_code
_entity_poly.pdbx_strand_id
1 'polypeptide(L)'
;MESLASQAKPAAVLWLAGFLQAARLHRVFFFCARSRPLSIRIAQCFLLNGFIFLGSLLTLKSAVIPTILWILPEECDQLRGHLCDHTAAVATYSFLRSGLVEIFYVFWFYPLYIFSFIISTLWYGDIAKHALDVVKSKKLDASRAFDADTDKTSESADRPEGFDGLAIGVGEQVYSILLLTIFFAEVTVVGYIPYLGKAMNFLLLSLMYAYYCFEYKWNFFAVNLNHRLDFFESNWAFFAGFGSPCVLPIFFLSPLASYGVMAILYPLFVMTAAGTQAEQEIDELKPLHGGKLKRIPLFFLAKRLATQLLQLFPEAQKEQ
;
A
#
# COMPACT_ATOMS: atom_id res chain seq x y z
N MET A 1 -8.73 -31.88 -8.21
CA MET A 1 -9.17 -31.30 -6.91
C MET A 1 -8.17 -31.58 -5.78
N GLU A 2 -7.51 -32.75 -5.73
CA GLU A 2 -6.49 -33.08 -4.71
C GLU A 2 -5.29 -32.10 -4.65
N SER A 3 -4.86 -31.54 -5.79
CA SER A 3 -3.78 -30.53 -5.81
C SER A 3 -4.17 -29.17 -5.22
N LEU A 4 -5.45 -28.83 -5.12
CA LEU A 4 -5.91 -27.56 -4.54
C LEU A 4 -6.09 -27.72 -3.02
N ALA A 5 -6.66 -28.84 -2.60
CA ALA A 5 -6.79 -29.19 -1.18
C ALA A 5 -5.41 -29.32 -0.49
N SER A 6 -4.41 -29.88 -1.18
CA SER A 6 -3.04 -29.97 -0.65
C SER A 6 -2.32 -28.63 -0.52
N GLN A 7 -2.76 -27.59 -1.27
CA GLN A 7 -2.22 -26.23 -1.20
C GLN A 7 -3.02 -25.32 -0.24
N ALA A 8 -4.26 -25.69 0.10
CA ALA A 8 -5.12 -24.88 0.95
C ALA A 8 -4.60 -24.78 2.39
N LYS A 9 -4.20 -25.90 2.99
CA LYS A 9 -3.63 -25.93 4.35
C LYS A 9 -2.35 -25.08 4.46
N PRO A 10 -1.32 -25.24 3.59
CA PRO A 10 -0.13 -24.42 3.69
C PRO A 10 -0.40 -22.94 3.41
N ALA A 11 -1.28 -22.63 2.45
CA ALA A 11 -1.68 -21.25 2.18
C ALA A 11 -2.37 -20.61 3.39
N ALA A 12 -3.30 -21.32 4.06
CA ALA A 12 -4.03 -20.79 5.21
C ALA A 12 -3.10 -20.51 6.41
N VAL A 13 -2.14 -21.41 6.68
CA VAL A 13 -1.14 -21.22 7.75
C VAL A 13 -0.28 -20.00 7.48
N LEU A 14 0.27 -19.88 6.27
CA LEU A 14 1.10 -18.75 5.88
C LEU A 14 0.32 -17.44 5.86
N TRP A 15 -0.92 -17.46 5.37
CA TRP A 15 -1.81 -16.30 5.36
C TRP A 15 -2.11 -15.83 6.79
N LEU A 16 -2.42 -16.75 7.71
CA LEU A 16 -2.67 -16.40 9.11
C LEU A 16 -1.41 -15.83 9.77
N ALA A 17 -0.24 -16.40 9.50
CA ALA A 17 1.03 -15.88 9.99
C ALA A 17 1.28 -14.45 9.48
N GLY A 18 1.10 -14.21 8.18
CA GLY A 18 1.21 -12.87 7.60
C GLY A 18 0.24 -11.88 8.23
N PHE A 19 -1.03 -12.28 8.39
CA PHE A 19 -2.06 -11.47 9.04
C PHE A 19 -1.66 -11.08 10.47
N LEU A 20 -1.19 -12.05 11.26
CA LEU A 20 -0.74 -11.81 12.63
C LEU A 20 0.47 -10.90 12.68
N GLN A 21 1.45 -11.05 11.77
CA GLN A 21 2.60 -10.16 11.69
C GLN A 21 2.20 -8.72 11.40
N ALA A 22 1.23 -8.53 10.50
CA ALA A 22 0.70 -7.21 10.19
C ALA A 22 -0.09 -6.59 11.35
N ALA A 23 -0.85 -7.41 12.09
CA ALA A 23 -1.63 -6.99 13.25
C ALA A 23 -0.78 -6.69 14.51
N ARG A 24 0.53 -6.99 14.51
CA ARG A 24 1.46 -6.70 15.62
C ARG A 24 1.85 -5.21 15.70
N LEU A 25 0.85 -4.33 15.83
CA LEU A 25 1.03 -2.88 15.93
C LEU A 25 1.81 -2.44 17.18
N HIS A 26 1.97 -3.31 18.20
CA HIS A 26 2.83 -3.02 19.35
C HIS A 26 4.27 -2.69 18.95
N ARG A 27 4.77 -3.22 17.81
CA ARG A 27 6.10 -2.92 17.26
C ARG A 27 6.25 -1.45 16.89
N VAL A 28 5.16 -0.82 16.44
CA VAL A 28 5.14 0.60 16.07
C VAL A 28 5.46 1.45 17.30
N PHE A 29 4.81 1.20 18.43
CA PHE A 29 5.09 1.92 19.67
C PHE A 29 6.54 1.77 20.12
N PHE A 30 7.11 0.56 19.98
CA PHE A 30 8.52 0.32 20.26
C PHE A 30 9.44 1.17 19.37
N PHE A 31 9.18 1.22 18.06
CA PHE A 31 9.98 2.03 17.14
C PHE A 31 9.85 3.53 17.43
N CYS A 32 8.63 4.02 17.68
CA CYS A 32 8.39 5.40 18.05
C CYS A 32 9.14 5.80 19.32
N ALA A 33 9.11 4.94 20.35
CA ALA A 33 9.83 5.19 21.59
C ALA A 33 11.36 5.25 21.41
N ARG A 34 11.91 4.52 20.43
CA ARG A 34 13.34 4.44 20.16
C ARG A 34 13.85 5.52 19.21
N SER A 35 12.99 6.09 18.36
CA SER A 35 13.35 7.10 17.36
C SER A 35 12.41 8.30 17.39
N ARG A 36 12.92 9.44 17.89
CA ARG A 36 12.21 10.73 17.86
C ARG A 36 11.89 11.20 16.43
N PRO A 37 12.83 11.16 15.47
CA PRO A 37 12.55 11.55 14.08
C PRO A 37 11.40 10.76 13.47
N LEU A 38 11.38 9.44 13.74
CA LEU A 38 10.31 8.55 13.29
C LEU A 38 8.95 8.97 13.85
N SER A 39 8.87 9.21 15.16
CA SER A 39 7.63 9.65 15.82
C SER A 39 7.10 10.97 15.26
N ILE A 40 7.99 11.93 14.98
CA ILE A 40 7.62 13.21 14.38
C ILE A 40 7.04 13.00 12.98
N ARG A 41 7.66 12.17 12.14
CA ARG A 41 7.15 11.90 10.78
C ARG A 41 5.80 11.20 10.78
N ILE A 42 5.59 10.25 11.69
CA ILE A 42 4.30 9.57 11.84
C ILE A 42 3.23 10.58 12.30
N ALA A 43 3.54 11.42 13.28
CA ALA A 43 2.63 12.45 13.75
C ALA A 43 2.28 13.44 12.62
N GLN A 44 3.26 13.90 11.84
CA GLN A 44 3.03 14.76 10.66
C GLN A 44 2.09 14.09 9.66
N CYS A 45 2.34 12.82 9.34
CA CYS A 45 1.49 12.06 8.43
C CYS A 45 0.05 11.92 8.94
N PHE A 46 -0.11 11.63 10.24
CA PHE A 46 -1.42 11.43 10.85
C PHE A 46 -2.20 12.74 10.94
N LEU A 47 -1.53 13.82 11.33
CA LEU A 47 -2.14 15.14 11.44
C LEU A 47 -2.54 15.68 10.06
N LEU A 48 -1.67 15.57 9.05
CA LEU A 48 -1.99 16.02 7.69
C LEU A 48 -3.19 15.25 7.10
N ASN A 49 -3.11 13.92 7.09
CA ASN A 49 -4.16 13.10 6.50
C ASN A 49 -5.46 13.18 7.31
N GLY A 50 -5.36 13.23 8.64
CA GLY A 50 -6.51 13.40 9.53
C GLY A 50 -7.19 14.76 9.32
N PHE A 51 -6.41 15.84 9.21
CA PHE A 51 -6.93 17.19 8.96
C PHE A 51 -7.62 17.29 7.59
N ILE A 52 -6.99 16.77 6.53
CA ILE A 52 -7.56 16.81 5.18
C ILE A 52 -8.83 15.97 5.11
N PHE A 53 -8.81 14.75 5.67
CA PHE A 53 -9.97 13.86 5.66
C PHE A 53 -11.12 14.42 6.50
N LEU A 54 -10.89 14.70 7.78
CA LEU A 54 -11.93 15.17 8.69
C LEU A 54 -12.41 16.57 8.32
N GLY A 55 -11.49 17.44 7.89
CA GLY A 55 -11.81 18.77 7.38
C GLY A 55 -12.70 18.70 6.14
N SER A 56 -12.35 17.90 5.14
CA SER A 56 -13.17 17.73 3.93
C SER A 56 -14.56 17.13 4.25
N LEU A 57 -14.63 16.16 5.16
CA LEU A 57 -15.88 15.58 5.60
C LEU A 57 -16.77 16.59 6.34
N LEU A 58 -16.18 17.40 7.21
CA LEU A 58 -16.88 18.46 7.95
C LEU A 58 -17.37 19.56 7.00
N THR A 59 -16.52 20.04 6.10
CA THR A 59 -16.91 21.03 5.08
C THR A 59 -18.06 20.50 4.22
N LEU A 60 -17.99 19.24 3.78
CA LEU A 60 -19.06 18.63 3.00
C LEU A 60 -20.38 18.59 3.78
N LYS A 61 -20.37 18.08 5.02
CA LYS A 61 -21.59 17.88 5.81
C LYS A 61 -22.17 19.16 6.41
N SER A 62 -21.32 20.08 6.85
CA SER A 62 -21.75 21.27 7.60
C SER A 62 -21.92 22.51 6.73
N ALA A 63 -21.24 22.61 5.58
CA ALA A 63 -21.33 23.77 4.69
C ALA A 63 -21.90 23.43 3.32
N VAL A 64 -21.34 22.44 2.61
CA VAL A 64 -21.70 22.18 1.20
C VAL A 64 -23.10 21.58 1.08
N ILE A 65 -23.43 20.51 1.81
CA ILE A 65 -24.75 19.90 1.73
C ILE A 65 -25.85 20.88 2.17
N PRO A 66 -25.73 21.59 3.31
CA PRO A 66 -26.75 22.57 3.70
C PRO A 66 -26.91 23.73 2.72
N THR A 67 -25.82 24.26 2.15
CA THR A 67 -25.91 25.33 1.14
C THR A 67 -26.56 24.85 -0.15
N ILE A 68 -26.25 23.63 -0.61
CA ILE A 68 -26.92 23.04 -1.76
C ILE A 68 -28.42 22.82 -1.49
N LEU A 69 -28.79 22.31 -0.31
CA LEU A 69 -30.19 22.15 0.09
C LEU A 69 -30.92 23.48 0.24
N TRP A 70 -30.22 24.55 0.62
CA TRP A 70 -30.80 25.89 0.69
C TRP A 70 -31.08 26.47 -0.70
N ILE A 71 -30.18 26.27 -1.68
CA ILE A 71 -30.36 26.75 -3.06
C ILE A 71 -31.34 25.85 -3.83
N LEU A 72 -31.29 24.53 -3.59
CA LEU A 72 -32.11 23.49 -4.19
C LEU A 72 -32.80 22.65 -3.09
N PRO A 73 -33.95 23.09 -2.56
CA PRO A 73 -34.67 22.38 -1.50
C PRO A 73 -35.15 20.99 -1.93
N GLU A 74 -35.16 20.04 -0.99
CA GLU A 74 -35.74 18.70 -1.19
C GLU A 74 -37.27 18.72 -1.24
N GLU A 75 -37.89 19.64 -0.51
CA GLU A 75 -39.33 19.75 -0.37
C GLU A 75 -39.83 20.96 -1.15
N CYS A 76 -40.79 20.72 -2.04
CA CYS A 76 -41.48 21.80 -2.72
C CYS A 76 -42.43 22.45 -1.73
N ASP A 77 -42.00 23.56 -1.13
CA ASP A 77 -42.78 24.29 -0.15
C ASP A 77 -44.14 24.69 -0.76
N GLN A 78 -45.23 24.59 0.02
CA GLN A 78 -46.62 24.76 -0.44
C GLN A 78 -46.88 26.11 -1.14
N LEU A 79 -45.99 27.08 -0.97
CA LEU A 79 -46.03 28.41 -1.59
C LEU A 79 -45.65 28.43 -3.09
N ARG A 80 -45.04 27.36 -3.63
CA ARG A 80 -44.56 27.24 -5.02
C ARG A 80 -45.23 26.11 -5.83
N GLY A 81 -46.42 25.68 -5.40
CA GLY A 81 -47.11 24.47 -5.87
C GLY A 81 -47.33 24.31 -7.39
N HIS A 82 -47.28 25.38 -8.19
CA HIS A 82 -47.46 25.29 -9.65
C HIS A 82 -46.22 24.84 -10.44
N LEU A 83 -45.01 24.89 -9.87
CA LEU A 83 -43.78 24.47 -10.58
C LEU A 83 -43.44 22.97 -10.39
N CYS A 84 -44.03 22.31 -9.39
CA CYS A 84 -43.66 20.96 -8.96
C CYS A 84 -44.55 19.84 -9.50
N ASP A 85 -45.53 20.17 -10.34
CA ASP A 85 -46.35 19.17 -11.05
C ASP A 85 -45.57 18.52 -12.22
N HIS A 86 -44.39 19.05 -12.54
CA HIS A 86 -43.50 18.51 -13.58
C HIS A 86 -42.40 17.64 -12.98
N THR A 87 -42.54 16.32 -13.14
CA THR A 87 -41.49 15.31 -12.87
C THR A 87 -40.12 15.70 -13.42
N ALA A 88 -40.10 16.44 -14.54
CA ALA A 88 -38.89 16.97 -15.16
C ALA A 88 -38.14 17.99 -14.29
N ALA A 89 -38.84 18.85 -13.54
CA ALA A 89 -38.22 19.84 -12.67
C ALA A 89 -37.50 19.17 -11.49
N VAL A 90 -38.16 18.21 -10.82
CA VAL A 90 -37.56 17.43 -9.72
C VAL A 90 -36.35 16.63 -10.19
N ALA A 91 -36.43 15.98 -11.36
CA ALA A 91 -35.29 15.29 -11.95
C ALA A 91 -34.12 16.24 -12.25
N THR A 92 -34.42 17.45 -12.75
CA THR A 92 -33.40 18.48 -13.03
C THR A 92 -32.73 18.97 -11.75
N TYR A 93 -33.49 19.22 -10.67
CA TYR A 93 -32.92 19.63 -9.38
C TYR A 93 -32.06 18.54 -8.75
N SER A 94 -32.50 17.28 -8.79
CA SER A 94 -31.72 16.14 -8.32
C SER A 94 -30.41 15.99 -9.08
N PHE A 95 -30.45 16.09 -10.41
CA PHE A 95 -29.27 16.06 -11.27
C PHE A 95 -28.30 17.22 -10.96
N LEU A 96 -28.81 18.45 -10.85
CA LEU A 96 -28.00 19.62 -10.56
C LEU A 96 -27.32 19.50 -9.18
N ARG A 97 -28.03 19.01 -8.16
CA ARG A 97 -27.48 18.72 -6.84
C ARG A 97 -26.37 17.68 -6.90
N SER A 98 -26.58 16.57 -7.61
CA SER A 98 -25.54 15.56 -7.80
C SER A 98 -24.32 16.15 -8.50
N GLY A 99 -24.51 16.98 -9.52
CA GLY A 99 -23.43 17.66 -10.23
C GLY A 99 -22.65 18.64 -9.35
N LEU A 100 -23.33 19.43 -8.52
CA LEU A 100 -22.71 20.36 -7.56
C LEU A 100 -21.85 19.63 -6.53
N VAL A 101 -22.34 18.49 -6.01
CA VAL A 101 -21.55 17.64 -5.11
C VAL A 101 -20.33 17.07 -5.85
N GLU A 102 -20.48 16.59 -7.08
CA GLU A 102 -19.38 16.05 -7.87
C GLU A 102 -18.29 17.10 -8.15
N ILE A 103 -18.68 18.34 -8.46
CA ILE A 103 -17.76 19.47 -8.62
C ILE A 103 -16.94 19.69 -7.35
N PHE A 104 -17.56 19.61 -6.16
CA PHE A 104 -16.82 19.67 -4.91
C PHE A 104 -15.80 18.53 -4.78
N TYR A 105 -16.17 17.29 -5.14
CA TYR A 105 -15.20 16.19 -5.13
C TYR A 105 -14.01 16.44 -6.07
N VAL A 106 -14.28 16.91 -7.28
CA VAL A 106 -13.27 17.12 -8.32
C VAL A 106 -12.32 18.26 -7.99
N PHE A 107 -12.81 19.39 -7.48
CA PHE A 107 -12.00 20.59 -7.30
C PHE A 107 -11.52 20.82 -5.86
N TRP A 108 -12.17 20.20 -4.87
CA TRP A 108 -11.76 20.32 -3.47
C TRP A 108 -11.08 19.04 -2.98
N PHE A 109 -11.80 17.93 -3.04
CA PHE A 109 -11.34 16.70 -2.40
C PHE A 109 -10.15 16.07 -3.12
N TYR A 110 -10.23 15.82 -4.43
CA TYR A 110 -9.15 15.17 -5.16
C TYR A 110 -7.83 15.95 -5.16
N PRO A 111 -7.79 17.28 -5.39
CA PRO A 111 -6.53 18.02 -5.38
C PRO A 111 -5.85 18.03 -4.00
N LEU A 112 -6.62 18.23 -2.92
CA LEU A 112 -6.09 18.15 -1.56
C LEU A 112 -5.54 16.75 -1.26
N TYR A 113 -6.26 15.71 -1.70
CA TYR A 113 -5.82 14.34 -1.50
C TYR A 113 -4.55 14.01 -2.30
N ILE A 114 -4.45 14.43 -3.56
CA ILE A 114 -3.25 14.24 -4.39
C ILE A 114 -2.04 14.92 -3.72
N PHE A 115 -2.21 16.15 -3.22
CA PHE A 115 -1.15 16.84 -2.51
C PHE A 115 -0.76 16.12 -1.21
N SER A 116 -1.74 15.67 -0.43
CA SER A 116 -1.50 14.86 0.77
C SER A 116 -0.76 13.58 0.46
N PHE A 117 -1.14 12.90 -0.62
CA PHE A 117 -0.53 11.66 -1.08
C PHE A 117 0.94 11.88 -1.41
N ILE A 118 1.27 12.89 -2.23
CA ILE A 118 2.66 13.20 -2.60
C ILE A 118 3.53 13.45 -1.37
N ILE A 119 3.05 14.30 -0.45
CA ILE A 119 3.79 14.58 0.79
C ILE A 119 3.93 13.32 1.65
N SER A 120 2.85 12.55 1.80
CA SER A 120 2.85 11.34 2.60
C SER A 120 3.81 10.30 2.03
N THR A 121 3.91 10.15 0.70
CA THR A 121 4.88 9.25 0.05
C THR A 121 6.32 9.60 0.40
N LEU A 122 6.66 10.90 0.44
CA LEU A 122 7.99 11.35 0.87
C LEU A 122 8.25 10.98 2.34
N TRP A 123 7.27 11.21 3.22
CA TRP A 123 7.39 10.86 4.63
C TRP A 123 7.42 9.35 4.87
N TYR A 124 6.73 8.53 4.07
CA TYR A 124 6.79 7.07 4.16
C TYR A 124 8.20 6.54 3.91
N GLY A 125 8.93 7.13 2.95
CA GLY A 125 10.34 6.82 2.73
C GLY A 125 11.21 7.10 3.95
N ASP A 126 11.05 8.27 4.59
CA ASP A 126 11.77 8.63 5.82
C ASP A 126 11.40 7.72 7.00
N ILE A 127 10.11 7.42 7.18
CA ILE A 127 9.58 6.54 8.23
C ILE A 127 10.22 5.15 8.11
N ALA A 128 10.24 4.59 6.89
CA ALA A 128 10.82 3.28 6.66
C ALA A 128 12.33 3.27 6.97
N LYS A 129 13.08 4.26 6.50
CA LYS A 129 14.53 4.39 6.78
C LYS A 129 14.80 4.41 8.28
N HIS A 130 14.13 5.29 9.03
CA HIS A 130 14.33 5.39 10.47
C HIS A 130 13.91 4.12 11.22
N ALA A 131 12.83 3.45 10.80
CA ALA A 131 12.43 2.18 11.40
C ALA A 131 13.47 1.08 11.15
N LEU A 132 14.03 1.01 9.94
CA LEU A 132 15.04 0.03 9.55
C LEU A 132 16.40 0.29 10.21
N ASP A 133 16.78 1.55 10.44
CA ASP A 133 17.95 1.91 11.24
C ASP A 133 17.83 1.41 12.69
N VAL A 134 16.64 1.48 13.28
CA VAL A 134 16.38 0.92 14.62
C VAL A 134 16.50 -0.61 14.62
N VAL A 135 16.02 -1.27 13.57
CA VAL A 135 16.17 -2.74 13.42
C VAL A 135 17.64 -3.12 13.24
N LYS A 136 18.38 -2.38 12.41
CA LYS A 136 19.81 -2.60 12.15
C LYS A 136 20.65 -2.41 13.40
N SER A 137 20.42 -1.34 14.16
CA SER A 137 21.11 -1.09 15.44
C SER A 137 20.83 -2.17 16.47
N LYS A 138 19.57 -2.62 16.62
CA LYS A 138 19.24 -3.74 17.52
C LYS A 138 19.98 -5.03 17.15
N LYS A 139 20.14 -5.33 15.86
CA LYS A 139 20.91 -6.51 15.41
C LYS A 139 22.41 -6.38 15.73
N LEU A 140 22.98 -5.19 15.56
CA LEU A 140 24.38 -4.91 15.92
C LEU A 140 24.61 -5.04 17.44
N ASP A 141 23.68 -4.53 18.25
CA ASP A 141 23.77 -4.64 19.71
C ASP A 141 23.65 -6.09 20.18
N ALA A 142 22.76 -6.88 19.54
CA ALA A 142 22.63 -8.31 19.81
C ALA A 142 23.87 -9.11 19.39
N SER A 143 24.49 -8.78 18.24
CA SER A 143 25.75 -9.40 17.81
C SER A 143 26.87 -9.06 18.79
N ARG A 144 27.04 -7.79 19.17
CA ARG A 144 28.08 -7.38 20.15
C ARG A 144 27.91 -8.01 21.53
N ALA A 145 26.67 -8.28 21.96
CA ALA A 145 26.41 -9.00 23.21
C ALA A 145 26.78 -10.49 23.11
N PHE A 146 26.79 -11.06 21.91
CA PHE A 146 27.17 -12.44 21.63
C PHE A 146 28.68 -12.58 21.33
N ASP A 147 29.27 -11.58 20.66
CA ASP A 147 30.68 -11.50 20.27
C ASP A 147 31.60 -11.08 21.43
N ALA A 148 31.05 -10.78 22.61
CA ALA A 148 31.81 -10.62 23.85
C ALA A 148 32.48 -11.92 24.34
N ASP A 149 32.29 -13.05 23.63
CA ASP A 149 32.96 -14.33 23.90
C ASP A 149 33.64 -14.98 22.68
N THR A 150 33.78 -14.31 21.53
CA THR A 150 34.63 -14.87 20.45
C THR A 150 35.18 -13.78 19.54
N ASP A 151 36.50 -13.59 19.62
CA ASP A 151 37.30 -12.83 18.68
C ASP A 151 37.31 -13.54 17.31
N LYS A 152 36.81 -12.88 16.25
CA LYS A 152 37.49 -12.74 14.94
C LYS A 152 36.61 -12.12 13.83
N THR A 153 37.21 -11.11 13.22
CA THR A 153 37.30 -10.71 11.80
C THR A 153 36.43 -11.41 10.74
N SER A 154 35.67 -10.62 9.97
CA SER A 154 35.36 -10.87 8.54
C SER A 154 34.88 -9.56 7.89
N GLU A 155 35.73 -8.93 7.06
CA GLU A 155 35.66 -8.98 5.59
C GLU A 155 34.33 -8.48 4.99
N SER A 156 34.33 -7.19 4.63
CA SER A 156 33.31 -6.55 3.81
C SER A 156 33.50 -6.97 2.35
N ALA A 157 32.51 -7.70 1.83
CA ALA A 157 32.44 -8.07 0.42
C ALA A 157 32.29 -6.82 -0.47
N ASP A 158 33.22 -6.75 -1.42
CA ASP A 158 33.42 -5.76 -2.46
C ASP A 158 32.16 -5.58 -3.32
N ARG A 159 31.66 -4.34 -3.43
CA ARG A 159 30.69 -3.93 -4.44
C ARG A 159 31.37 -2.86 -5.30
N PRO A 160 31.11 -2.80 -6.62
CA PRO A 160 31.79 -1.86 -7.50
C PRO A 160 31.38 -0.43 -7.12
N GLU A 161 32.26 0.24 -6.40
CA GLU A 161 32.12 1.65 -6.04
C GLU A 161 32.35 2.51 -7.29
N GLY A 162 31.27 3.00 -7.90
CA GLY A 162 31.34 3.88 -9.05
C GLY A 162 29.98 4.33 -9.56
N PHE A 163 29.99 5.35 -10.43
CA PHE A 163 28.80 5.89 -11.12
C PHE A 163 27.97 4.81 -11.83
N ASP A 164 28.61 3.73 -12.28
CA ASP A 164 27.98 2.58 -12.93
C ASP A 164 27.06 1.79 -11.97
N GLY A 165 27.51 1.56 -10.73
CA GLY A 165 26.69 0.95 -9.69
C GLY A 165 25.50 1.82 -9.28
N LEU A 166 25.65 3.15 -9.35
CA LEU A 166 24.56 4.10 -9.13
C LEU A 166 23.55 4.07 -10.29
N ALA A 167 24.02 4.09 -11.53
CA ALA A 167 23.17 4.04 -12.73
C ALA A 167 22.34 2.75 -12.80
N ILE A 168 22.95 1.61 -12.52
CA ILE A 168 22.26 0.30 -12.44
C ILE A 168 21.19 0.33 -11.35
N GLY A 169 21.50 0.88 -10.17
CA GLY A 169 20.53 1.00 -9.07
C GLY A 169 19.35 1.92 -9.39
N VAL A 170 19.59 3.04 -10.08
CA VAL A 170 18.52 3.96 -10.53
C VAL A 170 17.65 3.28 -11.58
N GLY A 171 18.24 2.58 -12.55
CA GLY A 171 17.50 1.84 -13.57
C GLY A 171 16.61 0.75 -12.98
N GLU A 172 17.11 0.00 -12.00
CA GLU A 172 16.31 -1.02 -11.30
C GLU A 172 15.11 -0.40 -10.56
N GLN A 173 15.29 0.74 -9.91
CA GLN A 173 14.21 1.44 -9.21
C GLN A 173 13.15 1.97 -10.19
N VAL A 174 13.56 2.55 -11.32
CA VAL A 174 12.64 3.01 -12.37
C VAL A 174 11.84 1.84 -12.93
N TYR A 175 12.49 0.70 -13.19
CA TYR A 175 11.82 -0.51 -13.65
C TYR A 175 10.84 -1.05 -12.59
N SER A 176 11.20 -1.06 -11.30
CA SER A 176 10.29 -1.44 -10.20
C SER A 176 9.03 -0.57 -10.19
N ILE A 177 9.19 0.75 -10.31
CA ILE A 177 8.06 1.70 -10.36
C ILE A 177 7.17 1.43 -11.57
N LEU A 178 7.75 1.22 -12.76
CA LEU A 178 7.00 0.91 -13.97
C LEU A 178 6.22 -0.40 -13.82
N LEU A 179 6.89 -1.46 -13.36
CA LEU A 179 6.29 -2.77 -13.12
C LEU A 179 5.10 -2.68 -12.16
N LEU A 180 5.27 -1.97 -11.05
CA LEU A 180 4.23 -1.77 -10.05
C LEU A 180 3.07 -0.93 -10.55
N THR A 181 3.33 0.07 -11.38
CA THR A 181 2.29 0.90 -11.99
C THR A 181 1.41 0.06 -12.93
N ILE A 182 2.02 -0.81 -13.72
CA ILE A 182 1.28 -1.72 -14.60
C ILE A 182 0.48 -2.74 -13.77
N PHE A 183 1.10 -3.31 -12.72
CA PHE A 183 0.41 -4.22 -11.83
C PHE A 183 -0.80 -3.55 -11.15
N PHE A 184 -0.67 -2.30 -10.71
CA PHE A 184 -1.80 -1.52 -10.16
C PHE A 184 -2.95 -1.36 -11.17
N ALA A 185 -2.63 -1.11 -12.44
CA ALA A 185 -3.63 -1.05 -13.50
C ALA A 185 -4.33 -2.41 -13.68
N GLU A 186 -3.59 -3.52 -13.67
CA GLU A 186 -4.15 -4.88 -13.74
C GLU A 186 -5.12 -5.16 -12.59
N VAL A 187 -4.74 -4.84 -11.35
CA VAL A 187 -5.61 -5.01 -10.17
C VAL A 187 -6.90 -4.21 -10.33
N THR A 188 -6.80 -2.97 -10.82
CA THR A 188 -7.96 -2.09 -11.05
C THR A 188 -8.91 -2.69 -12.09
N VAL A 189 -8.39 -3.23 -13.19
CA VAL A 189 -9.17 -3.90 -14.23
C VAL A 189 -9.89 -5.15 -13.68
N VAL A 190 -9.21 -5.98 -12.88
CA VAL A 190 -9.82 -7.15 -12.25
C VAL A 190 -10.94 -6.75 -11.28
N GLY A 191 -10.82 -5.60 -10.61
CA GLY A 191 -11.85 -5.04 -9.73
C GLY A 191 -13.19 -4.78 -10.41
N TYR A 192 -13.21 -4.55 -11.73
CA TYR A 192 -14.45 -4.34 -12.49
C TYR A 192 -15.16 -5.64 -12.88
N ILE A 193 -14.56 -6.81 -12.67
CA ILE A 193 -15.18 -8.10 -13.01
C ILE A 193 -16.25 -8.46 -11.96
N PRO A 194 -17.54 -8.62 -12.34
CA PRO A 194 -18.59 -8.93 -11.39
C PRO A 194 -18.45 -10.34 -10.78
N TYR A 195 -18.96 -10.52 -9.55
CA TYR A 195 -19.01 -11.77 -8.76
C TYR A 195 -17.65 -12.38 -8.37
N LEU A 196 -16.83 -12.83 -9.32
CA LEU A 196 -15.52 -13.45 -9.04
C LEU A 196 -14.44 -12.39 -8.74
N GLY A 197 -14.60 -11.18 -9.28
CA GLY A 197 -13.63 -10.10 -9.14
C GLY A 197 -13.51 -9.55 -7.72
N LYS A 198 -14.53 -9.59 -6.86
CA LYS A 198 -14.42 -9.00 -5.50
C LYS A 198 -13.39 -9.72 -4.62
N ALA A 199 -13.45 -11.06 -4.56
CA ALA A 199 -12.51 -11.86 -3.77
C ALA A 199 -11.10 -11.83 -4.38
N MET A 200 -11.01 -11.91 -5.71
CA MET A 200 -9.73 -11.79 -6.42
C MET A 200 -9.11 -10.40 -6.28
N ASN A 201 -9.92 -9.35 -6.37
CA ASN A 201 -9.48 -7.97 -6.16
C ASN A 201 -9.00 -7.77 -4.71
N PHE A 202 -9.71 -8.30 -3.71
CA PHE A 202 -9.21 -8.29 -2.33
C PHE A 202 -7.85 -8.96 -2.20
N LEU A 203 -7.66 -10.15 -2.81
CA LEU A 203 -6.39 -10.86 -2.78
C LEU A 203 -5.27 -10.08 -3.46
N LEU A 204 -5.50 -9.60 -4.69
CA LEU A 204 -4.53 -8.86 -5.49
C LEU A 204 -4.17 -7.52 -4.84
N LEU A 205 -5.17 -6.80 -4.31
CA LEU A 205 -4.97 -5.55 -3.60
C LEU A 205 -4.19 -5.77 -2.30
N SER A 206 -4.47 -6.86 -1.57
CA SER A 206 -3.70 -7.24 -0.38
C SER A 206 -2.23 -7.54 -0.73
N LEU A 207 -1.99 -8.28 -1.81
CA LEU A 207 -0.63 -8.55 -2.30
C LEU A 207 0.08 -7.25 -2.70
N MET A 208 -0.59 -6.37 -3.44
CA MET A 208 -0.03 -5.09 -3.85
C MET A 208 0.37 -4.21 -2.66
N TYR A 209 -0.51 -4.05 -1.68
CA TYR A 209 -0.21 -3.27 -0.47
C TYR A 209 0.91 -3.88 0.37
N ALA A 210 0.95 -5.22 0.47
CA ALA A 210 2.07 -5.90 1.11
C ALA A 210 3.39 -5.61 0.38
N TYR A 211 3.41 -5.74 -0.95
CA TYR A 211 4.61 -5.44 -1.74
C TYR A 211 5.08 -4.01 -1.51
N TYR A 212 4.18 -3.02 -1.57
CA TYR A 212 4.53 -1.62 -1.30
C TYR A 212 5.15 -1.41 0.09
N CYS A 213 4.65 -2.08 1.12
CA CYS A 213 5.23 -1.98 2.46
C CYS A 213 6.64 -2.60 2.53
N PHE A 214 6.83 -3.77 1.91
CA PHE A 214 8.11 -4.48 1.92
C PHE A 214 9.14 -3.91 0.94
N GLU A 215 8.72 -3.19 -0.10
CA GLU A 215 9.62 -2.54 -1.06
C GLU A 215 10.58 -1.58 -0.36
N TYR A 216 10.11 -0.79 0.61
CA TYR A 216 10.99 0.08 1.39
C TYR A 216 12.07 -0.70 2.14
N LYS A 217 11.71 -1.85 2.72
CA LYS A 217 12.66 -2.73 3.42
C LYS A 217 13.68 -3.30 2.46
N TRP A 218 13.25 -3.86 1.33
CA TRP A 218 14.17 -4.45 0.36
C TRP A 218 15.05 -3.40 -0.34
N ASN A 219 14.53 -2.20 -0.57
CA ASN A 219 15.30 -1.06 -1.08
C ASN A 219 16.38 -0.63 -0.10
N PHE A 220 16.07 -0.55 1.19
CA PHE A 220 17.06 -0.22 2.22
C PHE A 220 18.22 -1.24 2.29
N PHE A 221 17.90 -2.53 2.14
CA PHE A 221 18.90 -3.59 2.08
C PHE A 221 19.48 -3.83 0.67
N ALA A 222 19.11 -3.00 -0.31
CA ALA A 222 19.56 -3.08 -1.70
C ALA A 222 19.46 -4.51 -2.29
N VAL A 223 18.37 -5.22 -1.98
CA VAL A 223 18.07 -6.55 -2.53
C VAL A 223 17.74 -6.40 -4.01
N ASN A 224 18.18 -7.28 -4.90
CA ASN A 224 17.85 -7.14 -6.34
C ASN A 224 16.37 -7.46 -6.63
N LEU A 225 15.77 -6.78 -7.59
CA LEU A 225 14.35 -6.88 -7.94
C LEU A 225 13.91 -8.31 -8.27
N ASN A 226 14.68 -9.02 -9.10
CA ASN A 226 14.36 -10.42 -9.44
C ASN A 226 14.26 -11.29 -8.20
N HIS A 227 15.16 -11.11 -7.24
CA HIS A 227 15.13 -11.84 -5.98
C HIS A 227 13.90 -11.46 -5.13
N ARG A 228 13.54 -10.17 -5.07
CA ARG A 228 12.32 -9.72 -4.37
C ARG A 228 11.06 -10.33 -4.97
N LEU A 229 10.93 -10.32 -6.29
CA LEU A 229 9.78 -10.87 -7.00
C LEU A 229 9.69 -12.39 -6.85
N ASP A 230 10.82 -13.10 -6.97
CA ASP A 230 10.87 -14.54 -6.77
C ASP A 230 10.49 -14.93 -5.34
N PHE A 231 11.01 -14.21 -4.34
CA PHE A 231 10.67 -14.42 -2.94
C PHE A 231 9.18 -14.12 -2.66
N PHE A 232 8.66 -13.03 -3.22
CA PHE A 232 7.27 -12.63 -3.06
C PHE A 232 6.29 -13.63 -3.68
N GLU A 233 6.53 -14.02 -4.93
CA GLU A 233 5.68 -14.97 -5.68
C GLU A 233 5.72 -16.39 -5.10
N SER A 234 6.85 -16.79 -4.50
CA SER A 234 6.99 -18.09 -3.84
C SER A 234 6.25 -18.15 -2.50
N ASN A 235 6.06 -17.00 -1.84
CA ASN A 235 5.44 -16.90 -0.52
C ASN A 235 4.19 -16.02 -0.53
N TRP A 236 3.47 -16.00 -1.67
CA TRP A 236 2.34 -15.11 -1.91
C TRP A 236 1.28 -15.16 -0.79
N ALA A 237 1.01 -16.33 -0.20
CA ALA A 237 0.01 -16.48 0.84
C ALA A 237 0.36 -15.68 2.11
N PHE A 238 1.63 -15.65 2.50
CA PHE A 238 2.11 -14.85 3.63
C PHE A 238 1.89 -13.35 3.36
N PHE A 239 2.27 -12.88 2.17
CA PHE A 239 2.12 -11.48 1.80
C PHE A 239 0.65 -11.07 1.63
N ALA A 240 -0.19 -11.93 1.06
CA ALA A 240 -1.63 -11.74 1.02
C ALA A 240 -2.23 -11.60 2.43
N GLY A 241 -1.76 -12.43 3.36
CA GLY A 241 -2.11 -12.31 4.78
C GLY A 241 -1.69 -10.97 5.36
N PHE A 242 -0.44 -10.57 5.12
CA PHE A 242 0.13 -9.34 5.65
C PHE A 242 -0.62 -8.07 5.18
N GLY A 243 -0.96 -7.98 3.89
CA GLY A 243 -1.65 -6.81 3.34
C GLY A 243 -3.15 -6.76 3.64
N SER A 244 -3.75 -7.89 4.01
CA SER A 244 -5.20 -7.98 4.19
C SER A 244 -5.80 -7.03 5.24
N PRO A 245 -5.21 -6.79 6.42
CA PRO A 245 -5.81 -5.88 7.39
C PRO A 245 -5.67 -4.41 6.95
N CYS A 246 -4.69 -4.11 6.08
CA CYS A 246 -4.56 -2.79 5.47
C CYS A 246 -5.71 -2.57 4.49
N VAL A 247 -6.03 -3.56 3.65
CA VAL A 247 -7.01 -3.42 2.56
C VAL A 247 -8.47 -3.60 3.00
N LEU A 248 -8.71 -4.30 4.10
CA LEU A 248 -10.04 -4.61 4.61
C LEU A 248 -10.99 -3.40 4.68
N PRO A 249 -10.59 -2.21 5.18
CA PRO A 249 -11.47 -1.04 5.24
C PRO A 249 -12.06 -0.61 3.90
N ILE A 250 -11.35 -0.84 2.78
CA ILE A 250 -11.80 -0.47 1.42
C ILE A 250 -13.13 -1.13 1.06
N PHE A 251 -13.41 -2.31 1.61
CA PHE A 251 -14.62 -3.09 1.30
C PHE A 251 -15.82 -2.76 2.21
N PHE A 252 -15.58 -2.13 3.36
CA PHE A 252 -16.62 -1.82 4.34
C PHE A 252 -16.94 -0.33 4.46
N LEU A 253 -16.04 0.54 4.02
CA LEU A 253 -16.17 1.99 4.15
C LEU A 253 -16.49 2.64 2.81
N SER A 254 -17.05 3.86 2.84
CA SER A 254 -17.19 4.67 1.62
C SER A 254 -15.81 4.99 1.03
N PRO A 255 -15.70 5.31 -0.28
CA PRO A 255 -14.41 5.62 -0.90
C PRO A 255 -13.64 6.70 -0.12
N LEU A 256 -14.34 7.78 0.25
CA LEU A 256 -13.80 8.88 1.05
C LEU A 256 -13.22 8.39 2.40
N ALA A 257 -14.01 7.61 3.15
CA ALA A 257 -13.58 7.06 4.45
C ALA A 257 -12.44 6.06 4.31
N SER A 258 -12.47 5.23 3.26
CA SER A 258 -11.41 4.27 2.95
C SER A 258 -10.09 5.00 2.73
N TYR A 259 -10.04 6.04 1.89
CA TYR A 259 -8.81 6.79 1.63
C TYR A 259 -8.21 7.41 2.89
N GLY A 260 -9.04 7.99 3.77
CA GLY A 260 -8.59 8.56 5.04
C GLY A 260 -8.00 7.50 5.97
N VAL A 261 -8.69 6.37 6.13
CA VAL A 261 -8.22 5.25 6.95
C VAL A 261 -6.94 4.65 6.38
N MET A 262 -6.86 4.43 5.07
CA MET A 262 -5.69 3.90 4.40
C MET A 262 -4.45 4.78 4.59
N ALA A 263 -4.59 6.10 4.50
CA ALA A 263 -3.47 7.02 4.65
C ALA A 263 -2.87 7.01 6.07
N ILE A 264 -3.69 6.68 7.08
CA ILE A 264 -3.27 6.49 8.47
C ILE A 264 -2.68 5.10 8.69
N LEU A 265 -3.32 4.06 8.15
CA LEU A 265 -2.87 2.68 8.30
C LEU A 265 -1.55 2.44 7.59
N TYR A 266 -1.39 2.89 6.34
CA TYR A 266 -0.24 2.60 5.51
C TYR A 266 1.13 2.79 6.19
N PRO A 267 1.48 3.94 6.79
CA PRO A 267 2.76 4.10 7.51
C PRO A 267 2.93 3.13 8.69
N LEU A 268 1.83 2.70 9.34
CA LEU A 268 1.88 1.68 10.37
C LEU A 268 2.29 0.33 9.79
N PHE A 269 1.73 -0.06 8.64
CA PHE A 269 2.08 -1.30 7.96
C PHE A 269 3.50 -1.27 7.37
N VAL A 270 3.97 -0.12 6.91
CA VAL A 270 5.39 0.07 6.51
C VAL A 270 6.33 -0.22 7.70
N MET A 271 5.99 0.26 8.90
CA MET A 271 6.78 -0.03 10.10
C MET A 271 6.69 -1.49 10.55
N THR A 272 5.49 -2.10 10.52
CA THR A 272 5.39 -3.53 10.86
C THR A 272 6.14 -4.39 9.85
N ALA A 273 6.14 -4.04 8.56
CA ALA A 273 6.95 -4.70 7.54
C ALA A 273 8.45 -4.56 7.83
N ALA A 274 8.91 -3.35 8.19
CA ALA A 274 10.31 -3.10 8.57
C ALA A 274 10.74 -3.99 9.76
N GLY A 275 9.87 -4.17 10.75
CA GLY A 275 10.13 -5.03 11.91
C GLY A 275 9.90 -6.53 11.68
N THR A 276 9.34 -6.94 10.55
CA THR A 276 9.01 -8.35 10.26
C THR A 276 10.17 -9.02 9.55
N GLN A 277 10.68 -10.12 10.11
CA GLN A 277 11.68 -10.97 9.46
C GLN A 277 10.96 -12.08 8.68
N ALA A 278 10.39 -11.73 7.53
CA ALA A 278 9.52 -12.61 6.75
C ALA A 278 10.20 -13.95 6.41
N GLU A 279 11.48 -13.93 6.03
CA GLU A 279 12.27 -15.11 5.71
C GLU A 279 12.35 -16.08 6.90
N GLN A 280 12.64 -15.57 8.10
CA GLN A 280 12.75 -16.38 9.32
C GLN A 280 11.39 -16.95 9.74
N GLU A 281 10.35 -16.11 9.73
CA GLU A 281 8.99 -16.49 10.15
C GLU A 281 8.40 -17.55 9.21
N ILE A 282 8.65 -17.44 7.90
CA ILE A 282 8.23 -18.45 6.92
C ILE A 282 9.03 -19.74 7.11
N ASP A 283 10.34 -19.63 7.36
CA ASP A 283 11.21 -20.79 7.56
C ASP A 283 10.85 -21.57 8.83
N GLU A 284 10.48 -20.90 9.92
CA GLU A 284 9.98 -21.52 11.15
C GLU A 284 8.66 -22.28 10.94
N LEU A 285 7.84 -21.86 9.98
CA LEU A 285 6.55 -22.48 9.69
C LEU A 285 6.63 -23.66 8.70
N LYS A 286 7.78 -23.87 8.04
CA LYS A 286 8.05 -25.04 7.17
C LYS A 286 7.53 -26.39 7.71
N PRO A 287 7.79 -26.77 8.97
CA PRO A 287 7.28 -28.03 9.52
C PRO A 287 5.75 -28.07 9.64
N LEU A 288 5.09 -26.94 9.87
CA LEU A 288 3.64 -26.87 10.14
C LEU A 288 2.80 -26.98 8.86
N HIS A 289 3.33 -26.49 7.74
CA HIS A 289 2.64 -26.46 6.47
C HIS A 289 2.99 -27.61 5.51
N GLY A 290 3.98 -28.45 5.86
CA GLY A 290 4.19 -29.77 5.25
C GLY A 290 4.65 -29.78 3.78
N GLY A 291 5.09 -28.64 3.24
CA GLY A 291 5.56 -28.52 1.85
C GLY A 291 5.69 -27.08 1.35
N LYS A 292 6.42 -26.87 0.25
CA LYS A 292 6.52 -25.55 -0.42
C LYS A 292 5.23 -25.23 -1.18
N LEU A 293 4.75 -24.01 -1.01
CA LEU A 293 3.62 -23.48 -1.78
C LEU A 293 4.00 -23.41 -3.26
N LYS A 294 3.04 -23.66 -4.16
CA LYS A 294 3.25 -23.43 -5.60
C LYS A 294 3.41 -21.93 -5.83
N ARG A 295 4.50 -21.55 -6.50
CA ARG A 295 4.76 -20.18 -6.95
C ARG A 295 3.65 -19.72 -7.90
N ILE A 296 3.12 -18.52 -7.67
CA ILE A 296 2.16 -17.89 -8.57
C ILE A 296 2.88 -16.79 -9.35
N PRO A 297 2.87 -16.80 -10.70
CA PRO A 297 3.54 -15.80 -11.52
C PRO A 297 2.74 -14.49 -11.56
N LEU A 298 2.63 -13.82 -10.41
CA LEU A 298 1.80 -12.64 -10.20
C LEU A 298 2.21 -11.48 -11.11
N PHE A 299 3.52 -11.25 -11.25
CA PHE A 299 4.06 -10.13 -12.02
C PHE A 299 4.34 -10.49 -13.48
N PHE A 300 3.96 -11.68 -13.95
CA PHE A 300 4.29 -12.12 -15.30
C PHE A 300 3.69 -11.22 -16.39
N LEU A 301 2.41 -10.87 -16.23
CA LEU A 301 1.74 -9.97 -17.17
C LEU A 301 2.36 -8.56 -17.13
N ALA A 302 2.54 -8.03 -15.92
CA ALA A 302 3.17 -6.74 -15.72
C ALA A 302 4.59 -6.67 -16.28
N LYS A 303 5.41 -7.71 -16.10
CA LYS A 303 6.76 -7.82 -16.67
C LYS A 303 6.72 -7.78 -18.19
N ARG A 304 5.82 -8.55 -18.80
CA ARG A 304 5.66 -8.61 -20.25
C ARG A 304 5.30 -7.24 -20.83
N LEU A 305 4.33 -6.57 -20.22
CA LEU A 305 3.91 -5.23 -20.63
C LEU A 305 5.00 -4.17 -20.39
N ALA A 306 5.70 -4.23 -19.25
CA ALA A 306 6.81 -3.31 -18.95
C ALA A 306 7.92 -3.43 -20.00
N THR A 307 8.32 -4.65 -20.34
CA THR A 307 9.33 -4.89 -21.37
C THR A 307 8.87 -4.41 -22.75
N GLN A 308 7.61 -4.64 -23.11
CA GLN A 308 7.04 -4.12 -24.36
C GLN A 308 7.05 -2.58 -24.40
N LEU A 309 6.67 -1.92 -23.31
CA LEU A 309 6.70 -0.46 -23.22
C LEU A 309 8.13 0.08 -23.33
N LEU A 310 9.10 -0.54 -22.67
CA LEU A 310 10.51 -0.13 -22.77
C LEU A 310 11.07 -0.31 -24.18
N GLN A 311 10.64 -1.34 -24.91
CA GLN A 311 11.02 -1.53 -26.32
C GLN A 311 10.45 -0.45 -27.26
N LEU A 312 9.38 0.25 -26.86
CA LEU A 312 8.81 1.37 -27.63
C LEU A 312 9.60 2.68 -27.44
N PHE A 313 10.50 2.76 -26.46
CA PHE A 313 11.36 3.92 -26.19
C PHE A 313 12.83 3.60 -26.53
N PRO A 314 13.22 3.63 -27.81
CA PRO A 314 14.56 3.23 -28.27
C PRO A 314 15.71 4.11 -27.74
N GLU A 315 15.44 5.30 -27.17
CA GLU A 315 16.48 6.12 -26.54
C GLU A 315 16.98 5.53 -25.21
N ALA A 316 16.19 4.71 -24.51
CA ALA A 316 16.58 4.06 -23.26
C ALA A 316 17.50 2.83 -23.46
N GLN A 317 17.68 2.37 -24.70
CA GLN A 317 18.58 1.24 -25.03
C GLN A 317 20.02 1.68 -25.33
N LYS A 318 20.32 2.98 -25.38
CA LYS A 318 21.67 3.48 -25.70
C LYS A 318 22.62 3.56 -24.50
N GLU A 319 22.17 3.26 -23.29
CA GLU A 319 22.97 3.28 -22.05
C GLU A 319 23.10 1.91 -21.35
N GLN A 320 22.81 0.81 -22.06
CA GLN A 320 23.16 -0.55 -21.61
C GLN A 320 24.47 -1.04 -22.21
#